data_AF-A0A523WSS7-F1
#
_entry.id   AF-A0A523WSS7-F1
#
_cell.length_a   1.000
_cell.length_b   1.000
_cell.length_c   1.000
_cell.angle_alpha   90.00
_cell.angle_beta   90.00
_cell.angle_gamma   90.00
#
_symmetry.space_group_name_H-M   'P 1'
#
loop_
_entity.id
_entity.type
_entity.pdbx_description
1 polymer ?
#
loop_
_entity_poly.entity_id
_entity_poly.type
_entity_poly.pdbx_seq_one_letter_code
_entity_poly.pdbx_strand_id
1 'polypeptide(L)'
;KYKTVSLDSVQRRGDEVLEEVYKWLENQSQQRFFAWIHLYDPHTPYDPPEPYKTEYRGSHFGLYGGEIAYVDHLMGEFRSFMEEKNLLDKTLIIFTSDHGESLGEHKESAHGFFIYDSDIRVPLIIRFPENKF
;
A
#
# COMPACT_ATOMS: atom_id res chain seq x y z
N LYS A 1 11.29 -4.86 -32.84
CA LYS A 1 11.95 -4.54 -31.54
C LYS A 1 11.13 -5.21 -30.45
N TYR A 2 11.63 -6.28 -29.84
CA TYR A 2 10.93 -6.92 -28.72
C TYR A 2 11.00 -5.97 -27.52
N LYS A 3 9.84 -5.63 -26.93
CA LYS A 3 9.80 -4.97 -25.62
C LYS A 3 10.18 -6.04 -24.60
N THR A 4 11.40 -5.97 -24.07
CA THR A 4 11.77 -6.74 -22.88
C THR A 4 10.98 -6.13 -21.73
N VAL A 5 9.88 -6.75 -21.34
CA VAL A 5 9.15 -6.38 -20.13
C VAL A 5 9.99 -6.93 -18.98
N SER A 6 10.58 -6.06 -18.16
CA SER A 6 11.17 -6.50 -16.89
C SER A 6 10.03 -6.96 -15.99
N LEU A 7 10.20 -8.08 -15.28
CA LEU A 7 9.20 -8.52 -14.29
C LEU A 7 8.96 -7.42 -13.24
N ASP A 8 10.02 -6.69 -12.87
CA ASP A 8 9.98 -5.56 -11.93
C ASP A 8 9.19 -4.34 -12.44
N SER A 9 8.84 -4.32 -13.73
CA SER A 9 8.04 -3.24 -14.34
C SER A 9 6.55 -3.58 -14.46
N VAL A 10 6.17 -4.83 -14.14
CA VAL A 10 4.77 -5.27 -14.15
C VAL A 10 4.19 -5.04 -12.75
N GLN A 11 3.71 -3.83 -12.52
CA GLN A 11 3.01 -3.45 -11.30
C GLN A 11 1.52 -3.26 -11.57
N ARG A 12 0.69 -3.61 -10.58
CA ARG A 12 -0.71 -3.19 -10.52
C ARG A 12 -0.80 -2.11 -9.46
N ARG A 13 -1.28 -0.94 -9.84
CA ARG A 13 -1.44 0.19 -8.92
C ARG A 13 -2.44 -0.13 -7.82
N GLY A 14 -2.28 0.53 -6.69
CA GLY A 14 -3.12 0.35 -5.52
C GLY A 14 -4.61 0.57 -5.78
N ASP A 15 -5.01 1.52 -6.63
CA ASP A 15 -6.41 1.74 -6.98
C ASP A 15 -7.02 0.55 -7.75
N GLU A 16 -6.30 0.03 -8.74
CA GLU A 16 -6.72 -1.17 -9.47
C GLU A 16 -6.83 -2.40 -8.56
N VAL A 17 -5.93 -2.52 -7.56
CA VAL A 17 -6.03 -3.58 -6.55
C VAL A 17 -7.29 -3.39 -5.70
N LEU A 18 -7.53 -2.19 -5.18
CA LEU A 18 -8.67 -1.92 -4.31
C LEU A 18 -10.01 -2.05 -5.04
N GLU A 19 -10.08 -1.69 -6.32
CA GLU A 19 -11.28 -1.90 -7.13
C GLU A 19 -11.68 -3.38 -7.15
N GLU A 20 -10.72 -4.29 -7.33
CA GLU A 20 -10.97 -5.73 -7.31
C GLU A 20 -11.32 -6.24 -5.90
N VAL A 21 -10.71 -5.68 -4.86
CA VAL A 21 -11.06 -5.97 -3.47
C VAL A 21 -12.51 -5.57 -3.18
N TYR A 22 -12.95 -4.39 -3.60
CA TYR A 22 -14.32 -3.92 -3.40
C TYR A 22 -15.33 -4.85 -4.07
N LYS A 23 -15.12 -5.18 -5.35
CA LYS A 23 -15.96 -6.13 -6.10
C LYS A 23 -16.04 -7.49 -5.40
N TRP A 24 -14.92 -7.98 -4.88
CA TRP A 24 -14.88 -9.25 -4.17
C TRP A 24 -15.62 -9.19 -2.83
N LEU A 25 -15.39 -8.15 -2.02
CA LEU A 25 -16.04 -7.97 -0.72
C LEU A 25 -17.56 -7.81 -0.84
N GLU A 26 -18.05 -7.14 -1.88
CA GLU A 26 -19.50 -7.05 -2.11
C GLU A 26 -20.16 -8.43 -2.25
N ASN A 27 -19.46 -9.41 -2.82
CA ASN A 27 -19.98 -10.76 -3.01
C ASN A 27 -19.70 -11.72 -1.84
N GLN A 28 -18.68 -11.45 -1.02
CA GLN A 28 -18.21 -12.35 0.05
C GLN A 28 -18.50 -11.86 1.48
N SER A 29 -18.93 -10.60 1.65
CA SER A 29 -19.12 -9.93 2.95
C SER A 29 -20.10 -10.58 3.95
N GLN A 30 -20.92 -11.53 3.48
CA GLN A 30 -21.89 -12.25 4.32
C GLN A 30 -21.28 -13.45 5.05
N GLN A 31 -20.08 -13.91 4.66
CA GLN A 31 -19.38 -15.03 5.29
C GLN A 31 -18.13 -14.53 6.02
N ARG A 32 -17.54 -15.39 6.86
CA ARG A 32 -16.20 -15.12 7.41
C ARG A 32 -15.19 -15.22 6.28
N PHE A 33 -14.30 -14.26 6.20
CA PHE A 33 -13.31 -14.20 5.13
C PHE A 33 -11.91 -13.90 5.68
N PHE A 34 -10.91 -14.21 4.86
CA PHE A 34 -9.54 -13.74 5.00
C PHE A 34 -9.15 -13.13 3.66
N ALA A 35 -8.59 -11.92 3.71
CA ALA A 35 -8.13 -11.20 2.53
C ALA A 35 -6.68 -10.77 2.74
N TRP A 36 -5.82 -11.15 1.81
CA TRP A 36 -4.46 -10.61 1.69
C TRP A 36 -4.48 -9.57 0.58
N ILE A 37 -4.37 -8.29 0.97
CA ILE A 37 -4.39 -7.16 0.04
C ILE A 37 -2.98 -6.62 -0.03
N HIS A 38 -2.35 -6.75 -1.19
CA HIS A 38 -1.00 -6.28 -1.44
C HIS A 38 -1.06 -5.11 -2.40
N LEU A 39 -0.79 -3.90 -1.89
CA LEU A 39 -0.57 -2.74 -2.73
C LEU A 39 0.88 -2.74 -3.16
N TYR A 40 1.13 -2.60 -4.45
CA TYR A 40 2.51 -2.58 -4.96
C TYR A 40 3.19 -1.24 -4.64
N ASP A 41 2.42 -0.15 -4.55
CA ASP A 41 2.90 1.17 -4.14
C ASP A 41 3.16 1.21 -2.60
N PRO A 42 4.20 1.92 -2.12
CA PRO A 42 5.23 2.62 -2.88
C PRO A 42 6.32 1.67 -3.40
N HIS A 43 6.76 1.83 -4.65
CA HIS A 43 7.84 1.03 -5.23
C HIS A 43 8.57 1.75 -6.37
N THR A 44 9.86 1.46 -6.52
CA THR A 44 10.68 2.03 -7.60
C THR A 44 10.31 1.47 -9.00
N PRO A 45 10.32 2.27 -10.08
CA PRO A 45 10.50 3.71 -10.11
C PRO A 45 9.28 4.45 -9.55
N TYR A 46 9.51 5.36 -8.60
CA TYR A 46 8.42 6.10 -7.96
C TYR A 46 7.69 6.98 -8.97
N ASP A 47 6.41 6.69 -9.21
CA ASP A 47 5.58 7.37 -10.20
C ASP A 47 4.15 7.60 -9.68
N PRO A 48 3.98 8.35 -8.59
CA PRO A 48 2.66 8.57 -8.02
C PRO A 48 1.72 9.26 -9.03
N PRO A 49 0.40 9.06 -8.92
CA PRO A 49 -0.55 9.82 -9.72
C PRO A 49 -0.61 11.29 -9.29
N GLU A 50 -1.19 12.14 -10.13
CA GLU A 50 -1.56 13.49 -9.71
C GLU A 50 -2.72 13.43 -8.69
N PRO A 51 -2.78 14.36 -7.72
CA PRO A 51 -1.91 15.52 -7.54
C PRO A 51 -0.59 15.23 -6.81
N TYR A 52 -0.43 14.02 -6.26
CA TYR A 52 0.71 13.66 -5.40
C TYR A 52 2.06 13.81 -6.10
N LYS A 53 2.14 13.50 -7.39
CA LYS A 53 3.35 13.75 -8.20
C LYS A 53 3.77 15.21 -8.19
N THR A 54 2.85 16.14 -8.43
CA THR A 54 3.17 17.57 -8.44
C THR A 54 3.43 18.09 -7.04
N GLU A 55 2.59 17.73 -6.07
CA GLU A 55 2.69 18.20 -4.68
C GLU A 55 3.98 17.77 -4.00
N TYR A 56 4.44 16.53 -4.24
CA TYR A 56 5.58 15.96 -3.54
C TYR A 56 6.90 16.04 -4.32
N ARG A 57 6.90 16.54 -5.57
CA ARG A 57 8.09 16.61 -6.43
C ARG A 57 9.31 17.27 -5.78
N GLY A 58 9.08 18.30 -4.97
CA GLY A 58 10.12 19.04 -4.23
C GLY A 58 10.14 18.78 -2.73
N SER A 59 9.37 17.79 -2.25
CA SER A 59 9.32 17.43 -0.84
C SER A 59 10.61 16.72 -0.39
N HIS A 60 10.83 16.63 0.92
CA HIS A 60 12.01 15.98 1.49
C HIS A 60 12.20 14.53 1.00
N PHE A 61 11.10 13.78 0.87
CA PHE A 61 11.09 12.40 0.39
C PHE A 61 10.73 12.27 -1.10
N GLY A 62 10.64 13.39 -1.83
CA GLY A 62 10.37 13.42 -3.26
C GLY A 62 9.14 12.60 -3.69
N LEU A 63 9.26 11.89 -4.81
CA LEU A 63 8.17 11.08 -5.36
C LEU A 63 7.83 9.85 -4.52
N TYR A 64 8.76 9.32 -3.73
CA TYR A 64 8.47 8.25 -2.76
C TYR A 64 7.45 8.73 -1.71
N GLY A 65 7.65 9.94 -1.18
CA GLY A 65 6.66 10.58 -0.31
C GLY A 65 5.30 10.79 -0.99
N GLY A 66 5.31 11.04 -2.31
CA GLY A 66 4.08 11.13 -3.11
C GLY A 66 3.34 9.79 -3.23
N GLU A 67 4.05 8.68 -3.38
CA GLU A 67 3.43 7.34 -3.39
C GLU A 67 2.87 6.97 -2.03
N ILE A 68 3.58 7.29 -0.94
CA ILE A 68 3.04 7.14 0.41
C ILE A 68 1.75 7.92 0.59
N ALA A 69 1.72 9.19 0.17
CA ALA A 69 0.53 10.02 0.27
C ALA A 69 -0.65 9.49 -0.58
N TYR A 70 -0.35 8.92 -1.75
CA TYR A 70 -1.34 8.25 -2.58
C TYR A 70 -1.89 6.98 -1.89
N VAL A 71 -1.03 6.13 -1.33
CA VAL A 71 -1.45 4.93 -0.59
C VAL A 71 -2.27 5.30 0.64
N ASP A 72 -1.90 6.34 1.38
CA ASP A 72 -2.66 6.84 2.53
C ASP A 72 -4.09 7.25 2.11
N HIS A 73 -4.22 7.96 0.98
CA HIS A 73 -5.53 8.29 0.41
C HIS A 73 -6.36 7.05 0.07
N LEU A 74 -5.76 6.07 -0.60
CA LEU A 74 -6.41 4.80 -0.92
C LEU A 74 -6.85 4.03 0.35
N MET A 75 -6.05 4.07 1.42
CA MET A 75 -6.43 3.50 2.72
C MET A 75 -7.61 4.24 3.35
N GLY A 76 -7.70 5.56 3.17
CA GLY A 76 -8.87 6.35 3.54
C GLY A 76 -10.15 5.93 2.80
N GLU A 77 -10.05 5.68 1.49
CA GLU A 77 -11.16 5.15 0.69
C GLU A 77 -11.55 3.74 1.13
N PHE A 78 -10.57 2.84 1.33
CA PHE A 78 -10.81 1.48 1.78
C PHE A 78 -11.51 1.45 3.15
N ARG A 79 -11.04 2.28 4.09
CA ARG A 79 -11.68 2.46 5.40
C ARG A 79 -13.13 2.91 5.24
N SER A 80 -13.39 3.92 4.41
CA SER A 80 -14.74 4.45 4.19
C SER A 80 -15.67 3.40 3.58
N PHE A 81 -15.19 2.61 2.60
CA PHE A 81 -15.93 1.49 2.05
C PHE A 81 -16.27 0.44 3.13
N MET A 82 -15.31 0.09 3.98
CA MET A 82 -15.52 -0.88 5.07
C MET A 82 -16.54 -0.37 6.09
N GLU A 83 -16.59 0.93 6.37
CA GLU A 83 -17.63 1.57 7.20
C GLU A 83 -19.00 1.49 6.54
N GLU A 84 -19.12 1.90 5.27
CA GLU A 84 -20.38 1.88 4.51
C GLU A 84 -20.99 0.47 4.46
N LYS A 85 -20.16 -0.56 4.27
CA LYS A 85 -20.60 -1.95 4.23
C LYS A 85 -20.79 -2.58 5.62
N ASN A 86 -20.66 -1.82 6.71
CA ASN A 86 -20.71 -2.30 8.10
C ASN A 86 -19.73 -3.48 8.34
N LEU A 87 -18.60 -3.46 7.64
CA LEU A 87 -17.54 -4.45 7.75
C LEU A 87 -16.49 -4.04 8.78
N LEU A 88 -16.26 -2.74 8.94
CA LEU A 88 -15.18 -2.24 9.80
C LEU A 88 -15.33 -2.80 11.23
N ASP A 89 -16.49 -2.69 11.87
CA ASP A 89 -16.67 -3.09 13.29
C ASP A 89 -16.62 -4.59 13.58
N LYS A 90 -16.61 -5.43 12.54
CA LYS A 90 -16.56 -6.90 12.64
C LYS A 90 -15.29 -7.50 12.03
N THR A 91 -14.37 -6.69 11.55
CA THR A 91 -13.15 -7.14 10.86
C THR A 91 -11.90 -6.74 11.64
N LEU A 92 -11.00 -7.69 11.87
CA LEU A 92 -9.62 -7.44 12.27
C LEU A 92 -8.84 -6.95 11.04
N ILE A 93 -8.27 -5.76 11.11
CA ILE A 93 -7.44 -5.22 10.04
C ILE A 93 -6.00 -5.13 10.55
N ILE A 94 -5.08 -5.70 9.77
CA ILE A 94 -3.64 -5.63 10.00
C ILE A 94 -3.05 -4.90 8.81
N PHE A 95 -2.37 -3.79 9.08
CA PHE A 95 -1.59 -3.05 8.09
C PHE A 95 -0.11 -3.21 8.44
N THR A 96 0.68 -3.61 7.46
CA THR A 96 2.12 -3.79 7.58
C THR A 96 2.79 -3.56 6.24
N SER A 97 4.10 -3.47 6.24
CA SER A 97 4.92 -3.52 5.04
C SER A 97 5.80 -4.78 5.03
N ASP A 98 6.27 -5.17 3.87
CA ASP A 98 7.17 -6.30 3.63
C ASP A 98 8.64 -5.93 3.85
N HIS A 99 9.02 -4.68 3.56
CA HIS A 99 10.33 -4.10 3.87
C HIS A 99 10.25 -2.55 4.00
N GLY A 100 11.33 -1.93 4.45
CA GLY A 100 11.50 -0.48 4.44
C GLY A 100 12.20 0.01 3.16
N GLU A 101 12.55 1.30 3.12
CA GLU A 101 13.21 1.92 1.98
C GLU A 101 14.39 2.75 2.47
N SER A 102 15.60 2.47 1.98
CA SER A 102 16.81 3.13 2.48
C SER A 102 16.91 4.60 2.08
N LEU A 103 16.33 4.99 0.93
CA LEU A 103 16.31 6.38 0.47
C LEU A 103 17.70 7.06 0.42
N GLY A 104 18.76 6.29 0.18
CA GLY A 104 20.14 6.76 0.16
C GLY A 104 20.89 6.60 1.49
N GLU A 105 20.22 6.18 2.56
CA GLU A 105 20.88 5.82 3.82
C GLU A 105 21.90 4.71 3.59
N HIS A 106 23.02 4.76 4.31
CA HIS A 106 24.11 3.80 4.16
C HIS A 106 24.63 3.58 2.72
N LYS A 107 24.37 4.53 1.80
CA LYS A 107 24.69 4.46 0.37
C LYS A 107 23.87 3.44 -0.42
N GLU A 108 22.73 3.00 0.09
CA GLU A 108 21.77 2.18 -0.63
C GLU A 108 20.63 3.07 -1.15
N SER A 109 20.42 3.08 -2.46
CA SER A 109 19.44 4.00 -3.08
C SER A 109 17.99 3.58 -2.86
N ALA A 110 17.76 2.29 -2.66
CA ALA A 110 16.44 1.69 -2.47
C ALA A 110 16.53 0.65 -1.34
N HIS A 111 16.22 -0.62 -1.59
CA HIS A 111 16.26 -1.70 -0.61
C HIS A 111 16.77 -3.01 -1.25
N GLY A 112 17.04 -4.01 -0.42
CA GLY A 112 17.29 -5.41 -0.83
C GLY A 112 18.74 -5.89 -0.72
N PHE A 113 19.70 -5.02 -0.38
CA PHE A 113 21.11 -5.42 -0.20
C PHE A 113 21.52 -5.45 1.27
N PHE A 114 21.03 -4.52 2.08
CA PHE A 114 21.41 -4.42 3.49
C PHE A 114 20.25 -4.76 4.44
N ILE A 115 20.57 -4.82 5.73
CA ILE A 115 19.66 -5.20 6.82
C ILE A 115 19.63 -4.12 7.90
N TYR A 116 19.76 -2.86 7.49
CA TYR A 116 19.67 -1.73 8.41
C TYR A 116 18.22 -1.48 8.79
N ASP A 117 18.00 -0.75 9.89
CA ASP A 117 16.66 -0.40 10.37
C ASP A 117 15.80 0.25 9.27
N SER A 118 16.42 1.01 8.36
CA SER A 118 15.79 1.59 7.18
C SER A 118 15.07 0.58 6.28
N ASP A 119 15.54 -0.67 6.24
CA ASP A 119 15.04 -1.73 5.36
C ASP A 119 14.20 -2.79 6.09
N ILE A 120 14.40 -2.97 7.41
CA ILE A 120 13.76 -4.07 8.15
C ILE A 120 12.74 -3.61 9.20
N ARG A 121 12.77 -2.33 9.60
CA ARG A 121 11.87 -1.82 10.64
C ARG A 121 10.58 -1.27 10.02
N VAL A 122 9.65 -2.18 9.77
CA VAL A 122 8.37 -1.88 9.11
C VAL A 122 7.27 -1.42 10.07
N PRO A 123 6.28 -0.63 9.60
CA PRO A 123 5.09 -0.32 10.37
C PRO A 123 4.27 -1.59 10.65
N LEU A 124 3.66 -1.67 11.83
CA LEU A 124 2.64 -2.67 12.16
C LEU A 124 1.50 -1.98 12.91
N ILE A 125 0.34 -1.91 12.26
CA ILE A 125 -0.89 -1.35 12.83
C ILE A 125 -1.93 -2.46 12.86
N ILE A 126 -2.54 -2.66 14.03
CA ILE A 126 -3.58 -3.67 14.22
C ILE A 126 -4.84 -2.98 14.75
N ARG A 127 -5.91 -3.00 13.95
CA ARG A 127 -7.24 -2.54 14.36
C ARG A 127 -8.11 -3.75 14.68
N PHE A 128 -8.49 -3.87 15.95
CA PHE A 128 -9.45 -4.89 16.39
C PHE A 128 -10.89 -4.50 16.00
N PRO A 129 -11.78 -5.49 15.78
CA PRO A 129 -13.21 -5.24 15.67
C PRO A 129 -13.77 -4.66 16.99
N GLU A 130 -14.78 -3.82 16.90
CA GLU A 130 -15.43 -3.21 18.08
C GLU A 130 -16.42 -4.17 18.74
N ASN A 131 -17.06 -5.02 17.95
CA ASN A 131 -17.94 -6.05 18.48
C ASN A 131 -17.10 -7.17 19.09
N LYS A 132 -17.15 -7.26 20.42
CA LYS A 132 -16.58 -8.37 21.19
C LYS A 132 -17.17 -9.70 20.68
N PHE A 133 -16.30 -10.69 20.55
CA PHE A 133 -16.58 -12.08 20.18
C PHE A 133 -17.83 -12.67 20.80
#